data_AF-A0A520AEZ7-F1
#
_entry.id   AF-A0A520AEZ7-F1
#
_cell.length_a   1.000
_cell.length_b   1.000
_cell.length_c   1.000
_cell.angle_alpha   90.00
_cell.angle_beta   90.00
_cell.angle_gamma   90.00
#
_symmetry.space_group_name_H-M   'P 1'
#
loop_
_entity.id
_entity.type
_entity.pdbx_description
1 polymer ?
#
loop_
_entity_poly.entity_id
_entity_poly.type
_entity_poly.pdbx_seq_one_letter_code
_entity_poly.pdbx_strand_id
1 'polypeptide(L)'
;MELDRKQPKKPLRMYAWMSAAASVVIVFGLVWMYTARTKYSSIEIADVDPAYARKEIKFVSQIEVKRDSLKTFAKSDPELYEKFSSDLVMLDTEYEKLKKELLTTPNQQFVVRAMVKNREMQLQILQQQLNVINQVNQYKNEKENTL
;
A
#
# COMPACT_ATOMS: atom_id res chain seq x y z
N MET A 1 3.44 84.82 -17.62
CA MET A 1 4.50 83.82 -17.43
C MET A 1 3.84 82.57 -16.89
N GLU A 2 3.72 81.58 -17.76
CA GLU A 2 3.28 80.22 -17.43
C GLU A 2 4.28 79.56 -16.49
N LEU A 3 3.83 78.54 -15.75
CA LEU A 3 4.57 77.29 -15.54
C LEU A 3 3.64 76.27 -14.86
N ASP A 4 2.94 75.50 -15.69
CA ASP A 4 2.26 74.26 -15.30
C ASP A 4 3.32 73.19 -14.96
N ARG A 5 3.24 72.60 -13.76
CA ARG A 5 4.09 71.47 -13.34
C ARG A 5 3.24 70.19 -13.28
N LYS A 6 3.37 69.35 -14.30
CA LYS A 6 2.85 67.97 -14.28
C LYS A 6 3.69 67.05 -13.38
N GLN A 7 3.03 66.41 -12.42
CA GLN A 7 3.58 65.36 -11.55
C GLN A 7 3.50 63.98 -12.24
N PRO A 8 4.55 63.12 -12.17
CA PRO A 8 4.54 61.83 -12.86
C PRO A 8 3.68 60.80 -12.11
N LYS A 9 2.72 60.18 -12.83
CA LYS A 9 1.90 59.07 -12.30
C LYS A 9 2.72 57.79 -12.30
N LYS A 10 2.92 57.19 -11.12
CA LYS A 10 3.65 55.92 -10.94
C LYS A 10 2.91 54.75 -11.65
N PRO A 11 3.62 53.80 -12.28
CA PRO A 11 2.98 52.76 -13.07
C PRO A 11 2.44 51.66 -12.16
N LEU A 12 1.22 51.84 -11.64
CA LEU A 12 0.47 50.85 -10.87
C LEU A 12 0.43 49.47 -11.57
N ARG A 13 0.46 49.45 -12.90
CA ARG A 13 0.47 48.24 -13.74
C ARG A 13 1.72 47.37 -13.54
N MET A 14 2.89 47.96 -13.24
CA MET A 14 4.14 47.23 -13.00
C MET A 14 4.15 46.56 -11.61
N TYR A 15 3.60 47.23 -10.60
CA TYR A 15 3.40 46.64 -9.27
C TYR A 15 2.35 45.51 -9.30
N ALA A 16 1.27 45.67 -10.08
CA ALA A 16 0.26 44.63 -10.27
C ALA A 16 0.82 43.37 -10.96
N TRP A 17 1.72 43.53 -11.94
CA TRP A 17 2.42 42.40 -12.58
C TRP A 17 3.43 41.74 -11.65
N MET A 18 4.16 42.51 -10.84
CA MET A 18 5.05 41.96 -9.81
C MET A 18 4.29 41.25 -8.70
N SER A 19 3.13 41.73 -8.26
CA SER A 19 2.32 41.06 -7.24
C SER A 19 1.76 39.73 -7.73
N ALA A 20 1.39 39.64 -9.01
CA ALA A 20 0.94 38.39 -9.62
C ALA A 20 2.10 37.38 -9.79
N ALA A 21 3.30 37.83 -10.16
CA ALA A 21 4.46 36.95 -10.25
C ALA A 21 4.92 36.44 -8.87
N ALA A 22 4.86 37.28 -7.83
CA ALA A 22 5.23 36.90 -6.47
C ALA A 22 4.30 35.82 -5.89
N SER A 23 2.98 35.90 -6.14
CA SER A 23 2.05 34.87 -5.68
C SER A 23 2.29 33.53 -6.34
N VAL A 24 2.66 33.52 -7.63
CA VAL A 24 3.03 32.30 -8.36
C VAL A 24 4.29 31.67 -7.73
N VAL A 25 5.34 32.45 -7.48
CA VAL A 25 6.58 31.95 -6.84
C VAL A 25 6.31 31.40 -5.44
N ILE A 26 5.44 32.04 -4.66
CA ILE A 26 5.05 31.56 -3.33
C ILE A 26 4.29 30.23 -3.43
N VAL A 27 3.31 30.12 -4.33
CA VAL A 27 2.56 28.86 -4.52
C VAL A 27 3.48 27.74 -4.99
N PHE A 28 4.36 27.98 -5.97
CA PHE A 28 5.35 26.99 -6.39
C PHE A 28 6.32 26.63 -5.27
N GLY A 29 6.76 27.60 -4.46
CA GLY A 29 7.60 27.35 -3.29
C GLY A 29 6.91 26.51 -2.23
N LEU A 30 5.61 26.74 -1.99
CA LEU A 30 4.80 25.94 -1.07
C LEU A 30 4.55 24.52 -1.61
N VAL A 31 4.25 24.38 -2.90
CA VAL A 31 4.09 23.07 -3.56
C VAL A 31 5.41 22.31 -3.56
N TRP A 32 6.53 22.97 -3.88
CA TRP A 32 7.86 22.36 -3.81
C TRP A 32 8.24 22.00 -2.38
N MET A 33 8.01 22.86 -1.39
CA MET A 33 8.27 22.54 0.01
C MET A 33 7.39 21.38 0.52
N TYR A 34 6.11 21.33 0.11
CA TYR A 34 5.20 20.24 0.45
C TYR A 34 5.67 18.91 -0.17
N THR A 35 6.02 18.91 -1.45
CA THR A 35 6.53 17.72 -2.17
C THR A 35 7.96 17.32 -1.79
N ALA A 36 8.80 18.28 -1.36
CA ALA A 36 10.15 18.01 -0.89
C ALA A 36 10.14 17.33 0.49
N ARG A 37 9.12 17.61 1.32
CA ARG A 37 8.93 16.93 2.61
C ARG A 37 8.34 15.52 2.48
N THR A 38 7.87 15.10 1.31
CA THR A 38 7.31 13.74 1.11
C THR A 38 8.32 12.73 0.57
N LYS A 39 9.62 13.07 0.47
CA LYS A 39 10.67 12.07 0.22
C LYS A 39 11.00 11.31 1.51
N TYR A 40 10.07 10.48 1.97
CA TYR A 40 10.42 9.37 2.83
C TYR A 40 11.30 8.42 2.00
N SER A 41 12.56 8.27 2.38
CA SER A 41 13.31 7.08 1.99
C SER A 41 12.54 5.89 2.58
N SER A 42 11.76 5.20 1.75
CA SER A 42 11.08 3.97 2.15
C SER A 42 12.14 2.89 2.28
N ILE A 43 12.40 2.45 3.50
CA ILE A 43 13.22 1.25 3.74
C ILE A 43 12.37 0.06 3.33
N GLU A 44 12.84 -0.70 2.35
CA GLU A 44 12.21 -1.92 1.89
C GLU A 44 12.92 -3.15 2.48
N ILE A 45 12.27 -4.31 2.40
CA ILE A 45 12.88 -5.58 2.85
C ILE A 45 14.19 -5.86 2.09
N ALA A 46 14.26 -5.49 0.80
CA ALA A 46 15.46 -5.66 -0.02
C ALA A 46 16.66 -4.84 0.47
N ASP A 47 16.42 -3.67 1.09
CA ASP A 47 17.48 -2.82 1.64
C ASP A 47 18.11 -3.42 2.90
N VAL A 48 17.37 -4.26 3.62
CA VAL A 48 17.80 -4.89 4.88
C VAL A 48 18.32 -6.30 4.65
N ASP A 49 17.57 -7.13 3.91
CA ASP A 49 17.94 -8.51 3.59
C ASP A 49 17.37 -8.95 2.22
N PRO A 50 18.21 -8.96 1.16
CA PRO A 50 17.80 -9.38 -0.18
C PRO A 50 17.31 -10.83 -0.27
N ALA A 51 17.76 -11.73 0.60
CA ALA A 51 17.34 -13.12 0.60
C ALA A 51 15.91 -13.25 1.15
N TYR A 52 15.58 -12.50 2.18
CA TYR A 52 14.21 -12.40 2.69
C TYR A 52 13.28 -11.70 1.68
N ALA A 53 13.75 -10.68 0.96
CA ALA A 53 12.96 -10.04 -0.10
C ALA A 53 12.52 -11.05 -1.18
N ARG A 54 13.44 -11.92 -1.62
CA ARG A 54 13.10 -12.97 -2.59
C ARG A 54 12.07 -13.97 -2.06
N LYS A 55 12.17 -14.33 -0.77
CA LYS A 55 11.19 -15.23 -0.13
C LYS A 55 9.82 -14.57 -0.08
N GLU A 56 9.77 -13.30 0.31
CA GLU A 56 8.53 -12.54 0.36
C GLU A 56 7.84 -12.47 -1.00
N ILE A 57 8.55 -12.06 -2.06
CA ILE A 57 8.01 -11.99 -3.42
C ILE A 57 7.41 -13.34 -3.82
N LYS A 58 8.12 -14.43 -3.54
CA LYS A 58 7.65 -15.79 -3.82
C LYS A 58 6.37 -16.13 -3.03
N PHE A 59 6.25 -15.69 -1.78
CA PHE A 59 5.04 -15.91 -0.99
C PHE A 59 3.89 -15.05 -1.47
N VAL A 60 4.11 -13.77 -1.76
CA VAL A 60 3.08 -12.85 -2.29
C VAL A 60 2.47 -13.40 -3.57
N SER A 61 3.29 -13.82 -4.54
CA SER A 61 2.79 -14.41 -5.78
C SER A 61 1.91 -15.65 -5.55
N GLN A 62 2.28 -16.53 -4.61
CA GLN A 62 1.46 -17.70 -4.28
C GLN A 62 0.17 -17.34 -3.52
N ILE A 63 0.25 -16.34 -2.65
CA ILE A 63 -0.90 -15.81 -1.90
C ILE A 63 -1.93 -15.25 -2.89
N GLU A 64 -1.51 -14.46 -3.87
CA GLU A 64 -2.40 -13.90 -4.90
C GLU A 64 -3.17 -15.00 -5.64
N VAL A 65 -2.46 -16.00 -6.19
CA VAL A 65 -3.06 -17.13 -6.90
C VAL A 65 -4.07 -17.88 -6.02
N LYS A 66 -3.76 -18.07 -4.72
CA LYS A 66 -4.64 -18.78 -3.79
C LYS A 66 -5.82 -17.94 -3.33
N ARG A 67 -5.66 -16.62 -3.15
CA ARG A 67 -6.77 -15.70 -2.87
C ARG A 67 -7.76 -15.69 -4.03
N ASP A 68 -7.26 -15.66 -5.26
CA ASP A 68 -8.13 -15.76 -6.45
C ASP A 68 -8.88 -17.09 -6.48
N SER A 69 -8.18 -18.19 -6.18
CA SER A 69 -8.81 -19.52 -6.06
C SER A 69 -9.91 -19.52 -5.00
N LEU A 70 -9.63 -18.97 -3.81
CA LEU A 70 -10.59 -18.88 -2.70
C LEU A 70 -11.81 -18.02 -3.08
N LYS A 71 -11.58 -16.91 -3.80
CA LYS A 71 -12.63 -15.99 -4.24
C LYS A 71 -13.60 -16.61 -5.25
N THR A 72 -13.18 -17.63 -6.01
CA THR A 72 -14.11 -18.35 -6.90
C THR A 72 -15.28 -18.98 -6.13
N PHE A 73 -15.05 -19.38 -4.88
CA PHE A 73 -16.07 -19.96 -4.00
C PHE A 73 -16.98 -18.91 -3.35
N ALA A 74 -16.59 -17.63 -3.33
CA ALA A 74 -17.42 -16.56 -2.78
C ALA A 74 -18.78 -16.42 -3.49
N LYS A 75 -18.87 -16.84 -4.76
CA LYS A 75 -20.15 -16.84 -5.51
C LYS A 75 -21.11 -17.93 -5.04
N SER A 76 -20.59 -19.10 -4.69
CA SER A 76 -21.38 -20.25 -4.26
C SER A 76 -21.68 -20.23 -2.76
N ASP A 77 -20.76 -19.70 -1.96
CA ASP A 77 -20.87 -19.65 -0.50
C ASP A 77 -20.15 -18.40 0.06
N PRO A 78 -20.84 -17.24 0.08
CA PRO A 78 -20.27 -15.98 0.58
C PRO A 78 -19.91 -16.05 2.07
N GLU A 79 -20.68 -16.77 2.88
CA GLU A 79 -20.45 -16.88 4.33
C GLU A 79 -19.17 -17.67 4.63
N LEU A 80 -18.95 -18.78 3.90
CA LEU A 80 -17.71 -19.55 3.99
C LEU A 80 -16.49 -18.73 3.57
N TYR A 81 -16.62 -17.95 2.49
CA TYR A 81 -15.55 -17.06 2.04
C TYR A 81 -15.17 -16.02 3.10
N GLU A 82 -16.16 -15.36 3.71
CA GLU A 82 -15.91 -14.38 4.77
C GLU A 82 -15.25 -15.02 5.99
N LYS A 83 -15.76 -16.18 6.43
CA LYS A 83 -15.18 -16.94 7.55
C LYS A 83 -13.73 -17.34 7.30
N PHE A 84 -13.38 -17.69 6.06
CA PHE A 84 -12.01 -18.06 5.70
C PHE A 84 -11.12 -16.83 5.47
N SER A 85 -11.69 -15.69 5.10
CA SER A 85 -10.91 -14.48 4.85
C SER A 85 -10.57 -13.69 6.12
N SER A 86 -11.26 -13.90 7.24
CA SER A 86 -11.07 -13.12 8.47
C SER A 86 -9.64 -13.15 9.00
N ASP A 87 -9.02 -14.32 9.05
CA ASP A 87 -7.66 -14.49 9.59
C ASP A 87 -6.61 -13.81 8.68
N LEU A 88 -6.89 -13.78 7.37
CA LEU A 88 -6.04 -13.09 6.40
C LEU A 88 -6.09 -11.57 6.60
N VAL A 89 -7.25 -11.01 6.93
CA VAL A 89 -7.40 -9.58 7.23
C VAL A 89 -6.56 -9.20 8.46
N MET A 90 -6.56 -10.05 9.49
CA MET A 90 -5.74 -9.83 10.68
C MET A 90 -4.25 -9.84 10.34
N LEU A 91 -3.80 -10.83 9.57
CA LEU A 91 -2.40 -10.93 9.12
C LEU A 91 -1.99 -9.77 8.22
N ASP A 92 -2.84 -9.33 7.29
CA ASP A 92 -2.56 -8.16 6.44
C ASP A 92 -2.42 -6.89 7.30
N THR A 93 -3.27 -6.72 8.32
CA THR A 93 -3.18 -5.60 9.25
C THR A 93 -1.88 -5.62 10.06
N GLU A 94 -1.46 -6.80 10.54
CA GLU A 94 -0.18 -6.97 11.23
C GLU A 94 1.01 -6.66 10.33
N TYR A 95 0.98 -7.12 9.08
CA TYR A 95 2.03 -6.82 8.10
C TYR A 95 2.19 -5.32 7.85
N GLU A 96 1.08 -4.57 7.73
CA GLU A 96 1.12 -3.12 7.59
C GLU A 96 1.64 -2.40 8.85
N LYS A 97 1.46 -2.98 10.04
CA LYS A 97 2.12 -2.48 11.26
C LYS A 97 3.64 -2.72 11.20
N LEU A 98 4.06 -3.92 10.79
CA LEU A 98 5.48 -4.25 10.64
C LEU A 98 6.18 -3.36 9.61
N LYS A 99 5.52 -3.02 8.50
CA LYS A 99 6.03 -2.02 7.54
C LYS A 99 6.33 -0.67 8.19
N LYS A 100 5.41 -0.17 9.02
CA LYS A 100 5.59 1.11 9.74
C LYS A 100 6.71 1.01 10.78
N GLU A 101 6.81 -0.13 11.45
CA GLU A 101 7.87 -0.40 12.41
C GLU A 101 9.24 -0.44 11.71
N LEU A 102 9.34 -1.05 10.53
CA LEU A 102 10.59 -1.15 9.76
C LEU A 102 11.24 0.21 9.49
N LEU A 103 10.41 1.24 9.27
CA LEU A 103 10.87 2.60 9.00
C LEU A 103 11.44 3.31 10.25
N THR A 104 11.10 2.85 11.45
CA THR A 104 11.41 3.57 12.70
C THR A 104 12.29 2.77 13.66
N THR A 105 12.33 1.45 13.54
CA THR A 105 13.07 0.58 14.46
C THR A 105 14.58 0.57 14.15
N PRO A 106 15.44 0.50 15.19
CA PRO A 106 16.85 0.14 14.99
C PRO A 106 17.04 -1.36 14.71
N ASN A 107 16.04 -2.22 15.01
CA ASN A 107 16.13 -3.67 14.85
C ASN A 107 15.45 -4.16 13.55
N GLN A 108 15.91 -3.63 12.41
CA GLN A 108 15.29 -3.86 11.11
C GLN A 108 15.28 -5.34 10.69
N GLN A 109 16.34 -6.11 11.00
CA GLN A 109 16.41 -7.52 10.66
C GLN A 109 15.31 -8.36 11.34
N PHE A 110 14.99 -8.06 12.60
CA PHE A 110 13.92 -8.74 13.31
C PHE A 110 12.56 -8.45 12.66
N VAL A 111 12.30 -7.19 12.31
CA VAL A 111 11.06 -6.79 11.65
C VAL A 111 10.93 -7.44 10.27
N VAL A 112 11.99 -7.44 9.46
CA VAL A 112 11.99 -8.14 8.16
C VAL A 112 11.67 -9.63 8.32
N ARG A 113 12.27 -10.30 9.31
CA ARG A 113 11.95 -11.71 9.57
C ARG A 113 10.47 -11.89 9.93
N ALA A 114 9.92 -11.01 10.76
CA ALA A 114 8.50 -11.04 11.12
C ALA A 114 7.59 -10.77 9.90
N MET A 115 7.94 -9.83 9.03
CA MET A 115 7.18 -9.53 7.81
C MET A 115 7.10 -10.74 6.88
N VAL A 116 8.23 -11.40 6.62
CA VAL A 116 8.25 -12.60 5.79
C VAL A 116 7.53 -13.76 6.48
N LYS A 117 7.64 -13.88 7.80
CA LYS A 117 6.87 -14.89 8.55
C LYS A 117 5.37 -14.65 8.45
N ASN A 118 4.91 -13.40 8.47
CA ASN A 118 3.52 -13.08 8.25
C ASN A 118 3.03 -13.56 6.87
N ARG A 119 3.79 -13.30 5.79
CA ARG A 119 3.46 -13.83 4.45
C ARG A 119 3.48 -15.35 4.39
N GLU A 120 4.42 -16.01 5.07
CA GLU A 120 4.43 -17.47 5.19
C GLU A 120 3.13 -17.99 5.86
N MET A 121 2.68 -17.35 6.94
CA MET A 121 1.44 -17.72 7.64
C MET A 121 0.19 -17.52 6.76
N GLN A 122 0.10 -16.39 6.05
CA GLN A 122 -1.01 -16.15 5.11
C GLN A 122 -1.10 -17.26 4.05
N LEU A 123 0.06 -17.65 3.49
CA LEU A 123 0.14 -18.72 2.51
C LEU A 123 -0.30 -20.08 3.10
N GLN A 124 0.12 -20.39 4.33
CA GLN A 124 -0.25 -21.63 5.02
C GLN A 124 -1.76 -21.70 5.28
N ILE A 125 -2.37 -20.62 5.76
CA ILE A 125 -3.81 -20.54 6.01
C ILE A 125 -4.59 -20.73 4.71
N LEU A 126 -4.22 -20.03 3.64
CA LEU A 126 -4.84 -20.19 2.32
C LEU A 126 -4.76 -21.63 1.81
N GLN A 127 -3.60 -22.28 1.98
CA GLN A 127 -3.44 -23.68 1.58
C GLN A 127 -4.35 -24.61 2.39
N GLN A 128 -4.45 -24.41 3.70
CA GLN A 128 -5.32 -25.20 4.57
C GLN A 128 -6.79 -25.03 4.20
N GLN A 129 -7.24 -23.79 3.99
CA GLN A 129 -8.64 -23.50 3.64
C GLN A 129 -9.03 -24.11 2.29
N LEU A 130 -8.18 -23.96 1.27
CA LEU A 130 -8.42 -24.57 -0.04
C LEU A 130 -8.41 -26.11 0.04
N ASN A 131 -7.57 -26.70 0.88
CA ASN A 131 -7.58 -28.15 1.10
C ASN A 131 -8.90 -28.62 1.71
N VAL A 132 -9.42 -27.91 2.72
CA VAL A 132 -10.71 -28.22 3.34
C VAL A 132 -11.84 -28.12 2.31
N ILE A 133 -11.87 -27.06 1.50
CA ILE A 133 -12.87 -26.90 0.43
C ILE A 133 -12.81 -28.08 -0.55
N ASN A 134 -11.60 -28.45 -1.01
CA ASN A 134 -11.42 -29.55 -1.94
C ASN A 134 -11.89 -30.89 -1.36
N GLN A 135 -11.55 -31.18 -0.11
CA GLN A 135 -12.00 -32.40 0.57
C GLN A 135 -13.52 -32.47 0.68
N VAL A 136 -14.16 -31.38 1.11
CA VAL A 136 -15.63 -31.31 1.22
C VAL A 136 -16.30 -31.54 -0.14
N ASN A 137 -15.76 -30.95 -1.21
CA ASN A 137 -16.29 -31.14 -2.56
C ASN A 137 -16.13 -32.58 -3.06
N GLN A 138 -14.97 -33.22 -2.80
CA GLN A 138 -14.74 -34.63 -3.14
C GLN A 138 -15.75 -35.54 -2.43
N TYR A 139 -15.96 -35.35 -1.13
CA TYR A 139 -16.93 -36.15 -0.37
C TYR A 139 -18.37 -35.99 -0.85
N LYS A 140 -18.77 -34.81 -1.32
CA LYS A 140 -20.11 -34.59 -1.91
C LYS A 140 -20.26 -35.35 -3.22
N ASN A 141 -19.26 -35.25 -4.11
CA ASN A 141 -19.28 -35.91 -5.42
C ASN A 141 -19.29 -37.44 -5.30
N GLU A 142 -18.54 -38.02 -4.36
CA GLU A 142 -18.56 -39.46 -4.12
C GLU A 142 -19.95 -39.95 -3.70
N LYS A 143 -20.60 -39.25 -2.76
CA LYS A 143 -21.96 -39.60 -2.32
C LYS A 143 -23.00 -39.52 -3.44
N GLU A 144 -22.93 -38.51 -4.30
CA GLU A 144 -23.85 -38.37 -5.44
C GLU A 144 -23.68 -39.48 -6.48
N ASN A 145 -22.46 -39.99 -6.70
CA ASN A 145 -22.21 -41.07 -7.66
C ASN A 145 -22.52 -42.48 -7.13
N THR A 146 -22.80 -42.62 -5.82
CA THR A 146 -23.06 -43.93 -5.18
C THR A 146 -24.55 -44.12 -4.85
N LEU A 147 -25.40 -43.13 -5.17
CA LEU A 147 -26.86 -43.16 -5.07
C LEU A 147 -27.48 -43.28 -6.47
#